data_AF-M0C5Z5-F1
#
_entry.id   AF-M0C5Z5-F1
#
_cell.length_a   1.000
_cell.length_b   1.000
_cell.length_c   1.000
_cell.angle_alpha   90.00
_cell.angle_beta   90.00
_cell.angle_gamma   90.00
#
_symmetry.space_group_name_H-M   'P 1'
#
loop_
_entity.id
_entity.type
_entity.pdbx_description
1 polymer ?
#
loop_
_entity_poly.entity_id
_entity_poly.type
_entity_poly.pdbx_seq_one_letter_code
_entity_poly.pdbx_strand_id
1 'polypeptide(L)'
;MSDPSGPVEFDVESRRYRAQYDFEATAPSVAVVDAVETVFDDERDRGPLYDAVDPEALDRLLETDPERDRRGPRSASFRYRGALVTVVSDGSVVIGLDDEIGR
;
A
#
# COMPACT_ATOMS: atom_id res chain seq x y z
N MET A 1 19.17 10.90 4.73
CA MET A 1 17.96 10.08 4.80
C MET A 1 17.87 9.43 3.44
N SER A 2 18.04 8.11 3.35
CA SER A 2 17.65 7.36 2.15
C SER A 2 16.22 6.97 2.42
N ASP A 3 15.28 7.56 1.69
CA ASP A 3 13.91 7.09 1.65
C ASP A 3 13.94 5.60 1.25
N PRO A 4 13.55 4.68 2.15
CA PRO A 4 13.54 3.24 1.84
C PRO A 4 12.40 2.87 0.88
N SER A 5 11.54 3.83 0.55
CA SER A 5 10.47 3.75 -0.42
C SER A 5 11.01 4.25 -1.76
N GLY A 6 10.98 3.43 -2.81
CA GLY A 6 11.32 3.85 -4.17
C GLY A 6 10.48 5.05 -4.63
N PRO A 7 10.84 5.72 -5.74
CA PRO A 7 10.10 6.88 -6.21
C PRO A 7 8.63 6.52 -6.42
N VAL A 8 7.73 7.24 -5.75
CA VAL A 8 6.29 7.12 -5.97
C VAL A 8 5.98 7.65 -7.37
N GLU A 9 5.63 6.75 -8.29
CA GLU A 9 5.22 7.09 -9.64
C GLU A 9 3.72 7.41 -9.67
N PHE A 10 3.33 8.55 -10.20
CA PHE A 10 1.93 8.87 -10.42
C PHE A 10 1.53 8.59 -11.87
N ASP A 11 0.60 7.67 -12.06
CA ASP A 11 -0.02 7.37 -13.34
C ASP A 11 -1.19 8.33 -13.59
N VAL A 12 -0.97 9.30 -14.49
CA VAL A 12 -1.97 10.33 -14.81
C VAL A 12 -3.18 9.77 -15.56
N GLU A 13 -3.01 8.70 -16.34
CA GLU A 13 -4.07 8.08 -17.14
C GLU A 13 -5.08 7.36 -16.26
N SER A 14 -4.60 6.59 -15.28
CA SER A 14 -5.42 5.81 -14.35
C SER A 14 -5.69 6.55 -13.04
N ARG A 15 -5.08 7.73 -12.82
CA ARG A 15 -5.11 8.49 -11.56
C ARG A 15 -4.74 7.64 -10.34
N ARG A 16 -3.65 6.87 -10.47
CA ARG A 16 -3.15 5.99 -9.40
C ARG A 16 -1.70 6.31 -9.09
N TYR A 17 -1.36 6.29 -7.82
CA TYR A 17 0.03 6.31 -7.37
C TYR A 17 0.53 4.88 -7.27
N ARG A 18 1.73 4.61 -7.75
CA ARG A 18 2.45 3.35 -7.61
C ARG A 18 3.74 3.61 -6.85
N ALA A 19 3.96 2.89 -5.77
CA ALA A 19 5.20 2.89 -5.02
C ALA A 19 5.78 1.47 -5.00
N GLN A 20 7.10 1.36 -4.97
CA GLN A 20 7.78 0.10 -4.78
C GLN A 20 8.59 0.18 -3.49
N TYR A 21 8.34 -0.73 -2.57
CA TYR A 21 9.05 -0.87 -1.31
C TYR A 21 9.79 -2.19 -1.25
N ASP A 22 10.87 -2.21 -0.48
CA ASP A 22 11.61 -3.44 -0.23
C ASP A 22 10.87 -4.26 0.83
N PHE A 23 10.10 -5.25 0.41
CA PHE A 23 9.30 -6.11 1.29
C PHE A 23 10.15 -7.07 2.12
N GLU A 24 11.43 -7.27 1.76
CA GLU A 24 12.37 -8.08 2.54
C GLU A 24 12.97 -7.25 3.71
N ALA A 25 13.17 -5.95 3.50
CA ALA A 25 13.70 -5.03 4.50
C ALA A 25 12.63 -4.28 5.31
N THR A 26 11.44 -4.06 4.74
CA THR A 26 10.39 -3.21 5.30
C THR A 26 9.07 -3.95 5.40
N ALA A 27 8.44 -3.89 6.57
CA ALA A 27 7.12 -4.47 6.78
C ALA A 27 6.10 -3.79 5.84
N PRO A 28 5.21 -4.57 5.19
CA PRO A 28 4.19 -4.04 4.29
C PRO A 28 3.28 -3.01 4.97
N SER A 29 3.00 -3.19 6.26
CA SER A 29 2.24 -2.24 7.07
C SER A 29 2.91 -0.86 7.13
N VAL A 30 4.24 -0.81 7.31
CA VAL A 30 5.02 0.44 7.36
C VAL A 30 5.08 1.09 5.98
N ALA A 31 5.34 0.31 4.94
CA ALA A 31 5.42 0.83 3.57
C ALA A 31 4.10 1.45 3.10
N VAL A 32 2.98 0.85 3.49
CA VAL A 32 1.64 1.40 3.20
C VAL A 32 1.40 2.71 3.92
N VAL A 33 1.76 2.79 5.20
CA VAL A 33 1.64 4.03 5.98
C VAL A 33 2.48 5.13 5.32
N ASP A 34 3.73 4.85 4.98
CA ASP A 34 4.65 5.79 4.35
C ASP A 34 4.16 6.27 2.96
N ALA A 35 3.68 5.34 2.12
CA ALA A 35 3.11 5.67 0.81
C ALA A 35 1.82 6.50 0.93
N VAL A 36 0.95 6.17 1.89
CA VAL A 36 -0.27 6.93 2.18
C VAL A 36 0.09 8.30 2.73
N GLU A 37 1.07 8.43 3.63
CA GLU A 37 1.54 9.71 4.14
C GLU A 37 2.13 10.58 3.01
N THR A 38 2.88 9.98 2.09
CA THR A 38 3.45 10.67 0.92
C THR A 38 2.37 11.16 -0.05
N VAL A 39 1.33 10.37 -0.28
CA VAL A 39 0.23 10.71 -1.21
C VAL A 39 -0.77 11.66 -0.57
N PHE A 40 -1.07 11.48 0.71
CA PHE A 40 -2.03 12.25 1.49
C PHE A 40 -1.31 13.11 2.53
N ASP A 41 -0.36 13.93 2.09
CA ASP A 41 0.45 14.89 2.88
C ASP A 41 -0.40 15.94 3.67
N ASP A 42 -1.71 15.79 3.70
CA ASP A 42 -2.63 16.59 4.52
C ASP A 42 -2.59 16.11 5.99
N GLU A 43 -1.67 16.71 6.74
CA GLU A 43 -1.41 16.48 8.17
C GLU A 43 -2.65 16.62 9.08
N ARG A 44 -3.73 17.22 8.58
CA ARG A 44 -4.84 17.74 9.41
C ARG A 44 -5.92 16.74 9.78
N ASP A 45 -5.95 15.60 9.10
CA ASP A 45 -7.06 14.66 9.25
C ASP A 45 -6.52 13.25 9.50
N ARG A 46 -5.40 13.10 10.24
CA ARG A 46 -4.84 11.78 10.61
C ARG A 46 -5.76 11.02 11.58
N GLY A 47 -6.88 10.48 11.09
CA GLY A 47 -7.53 9.34 11.73
C GLY A 47 -6.55 8.16 11.74
N PRO A 48 -6.42 7.39 12.84
CA PRO A 48 -5.46 6.31 12.92
C PRO A 48 -5.73 5.29 11.80
N LEU A 49 -4.71 4.93 11.01
CA LEU A 49 -4.78 3.90 9.96
C LEU A 49 -5.35 2.57 10.49
N TYR A 50 -5.12 2.28 11.77
CA TYR A 50 -5.69 1.17 12.53
C TYR A 50 -7.23 1.10 12.53
N ASP A 51 -7.92 2.21 12.27
CA ASP A 51 -9.40 2.22 12.19
C ASP A 51 -9.91 1.64 10.86
N ALA A 52 -9.09 1.71 9.81
CA ALA A 52 -9.45 1.30 8.45
C ALA A 52 -8.75 0.00 8.01
N VAL A 53 -7.55 -0.29 8.50
CA VAL A 53 -6.81 -1.51 8.20
C VAL A 53 -6.06 -1.99 9.44
N ASP A 54 -6.16 -3.28 9.73
CA ASP A 54 -5.40 -3.91 10.80
C ASP A 54 -3.98 -4.22 10.28
N PRO A 55 -2.93 -3.53 10.76
CA PRO A 55 -1.59 -3.69 10.21
C PRO A 55 -0.99 -5.05 10.55
N GLU A 56 -1.35 -5.69 11.66
CA GLU A 56 -0.91 -7.06 11.97
C GLU A 56 -1.55 -8.06 11.01
N ALA A 57 -2.84 -7.91 10.67
CA ALA A 57 -3.50 -8.76 9.69
C ALA A 57 -2.92 -8.57 8.29
N LEU A 58 -2.61 -7.33 7.90
CA LEU A 58 -1.97 -7.02 6.63
C LEU A 58 -0.56 -7.62 6.57
N ASP A 59 0.21 -7.47 7.65
CA ASP A 59 1.55 -8.05 7.79
C ASP A 59 1.51 -9.56 7.64
N ARG A 60 0.66 -10.27 8.40
CA ARG A 60 0.49 -11.73 8.27
C ARG A 60 -0.03 -12.18 6.90
N LEU A 61 -0.82 -11.35 6.21
CA LEU A 61 -1.34 -11.69 4.90
C LEU A 61 -0.24 -11.65 3.84
N LEU A 62 0.60 -10.60 3.92
CA LEU A 62 1.67 -10.29 2.99
C LEU A 62 3.04 -10.79 3.43
N GLU A 63 3.13 -11.41 4.61
CA GLU A 63 4.33 -12.06 5.12
C GLU A 63 4.85 -13.03 4.06
N THR A 64 6.08 -12.74 3.62
CA THR A 64 6.85 -13.56 2.69
C THR A 64 7.17 -14.85 3.40
N ASP A 65 6.39 -15.87 3.09
CA ASP A 65 6.54 -17.18 3.70
C ASP A 65 6.91 -18.14 2.58
N PRO A 66 8.12 -18.73 2.59
CA PRO A 66 8.66 -19.47 1.45
C PRO A 66 7.82 -20.69 1.08
N GLU A 67 7.01 -21.22 1.99
CA GLU A 67 6.07 -22.31 1.69
C GLU A 67 4.82 -21.80 0.98
N ARG A 68 4.40 -20.57 1.31
CA ARG A 68 3.15 -19.95 0.91
C ARG A 68 3.32 -19.06 -0.33
N ASP A 69 4.53 -18.56 -0.60
CA ASP A 69 4.95 -17.86 -1.83
C ASP A 69 5.03 -18.76 -3.07
N ARG A 70 5.07 -20.09 -2.89
CA ARG A 70 4.91 -21.04 -4.02
C ARG A 70 3.58 -20.91 -4.75
N ARG A 71 2.55 -20.31 -4.13
CA ARG A 71 1.23 -20.10 -4.75
C ARG A 71 1.15 -18.85 -5.65
N GLY A 72 2.20 -18.04 -5.70
CA GLY A 72 2.24 -16.80 -6.46
C GLY A 72 2.04 -15.55 -5.59
N PRO A 73 2.14 -14.35 -6.21
CA PRO A 73 2.08 -13.07 -5.50
C PRO A 73 0.71 -12.87 -4.86
N ARG A 74 0.69 -12.39 -3.61
CA ARG A 74 -0.53 -12.08 -2.86
C ARG A 74 -0.77 -10.59 -2.92
N SER A 75 -2.03 -10.21 -3.09
CA SER A 75 -2.41 -8.80 -3.08
C SER A 75 -3.54 -8.56 -2.07
N ALA A 76 -3.40 -7.50 -1.29
CA ALA A 76 -4.39 -6.99 -0.35
C ALA A 76 -4.92 -5.65 -0.85
N SER A 77 -6.22 -5.56 -1.11
CA SER A 77 -6.88 -4.33 -1.56
C SER A 77 -7.90 -3.88 -0.53
N PHE A 78 -7.81 -2.64 -0.09
CA PHE A 78 -8.75 -2.04 0.88
C PHE A 78 -8.97 -0.57 0.58
N ARG A 79 -10.10 -0.04 1.05
CA ARG A 79 -10.45 1.37 0.82
C ARG A 79 -10.04 2.21 2.03
N TYR A 80 -9.22 3.23 1.79
CA TYR A 80 -8.76 4.18 2.80
C TYR A 80 -9.11 5.60 2.36
N ARG A 81 -9.91 6.32 3.15
CA ARG A 81 -10.31 7.73 2.88
C ARG A 81 -10.88 7.98 1.48
N GLY A 82 -11.59 6.99 0.92
CA GLY A 82 -12.15 7.10 -0.43
C GLY A 82 -11.21 6.64 -1.55
N ALA A 83 -9.91 6.45 -1.27
CA ALA A 83 -8.96 5.86 -2.21
C ALA A 83 -8.86 4.34 -2.04
N LEU A 84 -8.59 3.64 -3.14
CA LEU A 84 -8.36 2.20 -3.15
C LEU A 84 -6.87 1.93 -3.02
N VAL A 85 -6.44 1.44 -1.86
CA VAL A 85 -5.07 1.04 -1.60
C VAL A 85 -4.95 -0.45 -1.90
N THR A 86 -4.05 -0.81 -2.80
CA THR A 86 -3.72 -2.18 -3.16
C THR A 86 -2.24 -2.41 -2.89
N VAL A 87 -1.93 -3.46 -2.17
CA VAL A 87 -0.58 -3.80 -1.73
C VAL A 87 -0.31 -5.21 -2.19
N VAL A 88 0.84 -5.44 -2.79
CA VAL A 88 1.22 -6.75 -3.31
C VAL A 88 2.47 -7.21 -2.56
N SER A 89 2.52 -8.50 -2.24
CA SER A 89 3.62 -9.12 -1.50
C SER A 89 4.95 -9.10 -2.26
N ASP A 90 4.96 -8.67 -3.54
CA ASP A 90 6.19 -8.40 -4.28
C ASP A 90 6.83 -7.05 -3.93
N GLY A 91 6.23 -6.25 -3.05
CA GLY A 91 6.70 -4.91 -2.72
C GLY A 91 6.03 -3.79 -3.51
N SER A 92 4.98 -4.08 -4.27
CA SER A 92 4.25 -3.07 -5.04
C SER A 92 3.05 -2.52 -4.27
N VAL A 93 2.98 -1.19 -4.08
CA VAL A 93 1.79 -0.48 -3.54
C VAL A 93 1.18 0.34 -4.66
N VAL A 94 -0.14 0.26 -4.82
CA VAL A 94 -0.92 1.03 -5.78
C VAL A 94 -2.08 1.71 -5.05
N ILE A 95 -2.13 3.04 -5.10
CA ILE A 95 -3.18 3.86 -4.50
C ILE A 95 -3.99 4.50 -5.63
N GLY A 96 -5.19 3.99 -5.88
CA GLY A 96 -6.13 4.62 -6.81
C GLY A 96 -6.94 5.70 -6.12
N LEU A 97 -6.88 6.94 -6.62
CA LEU A 97 -7.75 8.03 -6.17
C LEU A 97 -9.19 7.92 -6.70
N ASP A 98 -9.48 6.83 -7.40
CA ASP A 98 -10.68 6.70 -8.21
C ASP A 98 -11.87 6.19 -7.39
N ASP A 99 -12.92 6.99 -7.32
CA ASP A 99 -14.27 6.63 -6.85
C ASP A 99 -15.13 6.03 -7.98
N GLU A 100 -14.58 5.77 -9.17
CA GLU A 100 -15.28 5.04 -10.21
C GLU A 100 -14.91 3.54 -10.15
N ILE A 101 -15.62 2.83 -9.27
CA ILE A 101 -16.09 1.49 -9.65
C ILE A 101 -17.11 1.70 -10.79
N GLY A 102 -16.62 2.09 -11.96
CA GLY A 102 -17.38 2.26 -13.18
C GLY A 102 -17.76 0.89 -13.73
N ARG A 103 -18.87 0.37 -13.18
CA ARG A 103 -19.90 -0.48 -13.81
C ARG A 103 -19.49 -1.68 -14.67
#